data_AF-A0A7Y5BNZ9-F1
#
_entry.id   AF-A0A7Y5BNZ9-F1
#
_cell.length_a   1.000
_cell.length_b   1.000
_cell.length_c   1.000
_cell.angle_alpha   90.00
_cell.angle_beta   90.00
_cell.angle_gamma   90.00
#
_symmetry.space_group_name_H-M   'P 1'
#
loop_
_entity.id
_entity.type
_entity.pdbx_description
1 polymer ?
#
loop_
_entity_poly.entity_id
_entity_poly.type
_entity_poly.pdbx_seq_one_letter_code
_entity_poly.pdbx_strand_id
1 'polypeptide(L)'
;MNITRDVITDLLPVYLSGEASEDTRALVETFFQQDPAFAELVRAQPPLDILPPAPSSPGQEKETLQRIKNTLRLRSILFGLALFCTLSPFIFSFGSDEGVKWWMIRDAPQMALTFGLGAVFAWGAYAWTFRTLRE
;
A
#
# COMPACT_ATOMS: atom_id res chain seq x y z
N MET A 1 -11.31 -39.23 13.83
CA MET A 1 -10.12 -38.38 13.67
C MET A 1 -9.95 -37.62 14.97
N ASN A 2 -8.79 -37.69 15.62
CA ASN A 2 -8.59 -37.03 16.91
C ASN A 2 -8.02 -35.63 16.64
N ILE A 3 -8.79 -34.59 16.95
CA ILE A 3 -8.34 -33.20 16.78
C ILE A 3 -7.52 -32.85 18.01
N THR A 4 -6.31 -32.33 17.82
CA THR A 4 -5.42 -31.98 18.94
C THR A 4 -5.68 -30.55 19.40
N ARG A 5 -5.31 -30.27 20.65
CA ARG A 5 -5.37 -28.91 21.22
C ARG A 5 -4.58 -27.90 20.40
N ASP A 6 -3.46 -28.30 19.80
CA ASP A 6 -2.63 -27.42 18.98
C ASP A 6 -3.36 -26.94 17.73
N VAL A 7 -4.07 -27.84 17.03
CA VAL A 7 -4.87 -27.47 15.85
C VAL A 7 -5.97 -26.48 16.24
N ILE A 8 -6.62 -26.67 17.38
CA ILE A 8 -7.65 -25.73 17.86
C ILE A 8 -7.01 -24.39 18.24
N THR A 9 -5.82 -24.42 18.86
CA THR A 9 -5.08 -23.21 19.23
C THR A 9 -4.70 -22.39 18.00
N ASP A 10 -4.28 -23.03 16.92
CA ASP A 10 -3.99 -22.37 15.65
C ASP A 10 -5.24 -21.75 14.99
N LEU A 11 -6.42 -22.33 15.26
CA LEU A 11 -7.71 -21.84 14.77
C LEU A 11 -8.35 -20.77 15.67
N LEU A 12 -7.86 -20.56 16.90
CA LEU A 12 -8.40 -19.56 17.82
C LEU A 12 -8.39 -18.14 17.25
N PRO A 13 -7.32 -17.64 16.61
CA PRO A 13 -7.30 -16.27 16.10
C PRO A 13 -8.42 -16.00 15.09
N VAL A 14 -8.67 -16.94 14.17
CA VAL A 14 -9.73 -16.80 13.14
C VAL A 14 -11.13 -17.04 13.70
N TYR A 15 -11.26 -17.89 14.72
CA TYR A 15 -12.51 -18.07 15.47
C TYR A 15 -12.88 -16.80 16.25
N LEU A 16 -11.92 -16.23 16.96
CA LEU A 16 -12.10 -15.01 17.78
C LEU A 16 -12.30 -13.75 16.92
N SER A 17 -11.70 -13.69 15.71
CA SER A 17 -11.92 -12.59 14.77
C SER A 17 -13.32 -12.61 14.10
N GLY A 18 -14.05 -13.73 14.22
CA GLY A 18 -15.35 -13.93 13.58
C GLY A 18 -15.29 -14.29 12.10
N GLU A 19 -14.09 -14.39 11.50
CA GLU A 19 -13.88 -14.73 10.09
C GLU A 19 -13.88 -16.24 9.81
N ALA A 20 -13.96 -17.08 10.85
CA ALA A 20 -14.07 -18.52 10.70
C ALA A 20 -15.34 -18.90 9.91
N SER A 21 -15.19 -19.85 8.97
CA SER A 21 -16.33 -20.47 8.29
C SER A 21 -17.24 -21.19 9.28
N GLU A 22 -18.48 -21.48 8.89
CA GLU A 22 -19.43 -22.19 9.77
C GLU A 22 -18.87 -23.55 10.23
N ASP A 23 -18.22 -24.29 9.33
CA ASP A 23 -17.58 -25.57 9.65
C ASP A 23 -16.44 -25.43 10.67
N THR A 24 -15.58 -24.42 10.51
CA THR A 24 -14.48 -24.15 11.45
C THR A 24 -15.01 -23.73 12.82
N ARG A 25 -16.08 -22.94 12.86
CA ARG A 25 -16.74 -22.52 14.11
C ARG A 25 -17.34 -23.73 14.84
N ALA A 26 -18.09 -24.56 14.13
CA ALA A 26 -18.70 -25.77 14.68
C ALA A 26 -17.64 -26.74 15.24
N LEU A 27 -16.49 -26.86 14.57
CA LEU A 27 -15.36 -27.68 15.02
C LEU A 27 -14.75 -27.18 16.32
N VAL A 28 -14.49 -25.86 16.45
CA VAL A 28 -13.94 -25.26 17.67
C VAL A 28 -14.93 -25.37 18.83
N GLU A 29 -16.22 -25.12 18.59
CA GLU A 29 -17.25 -25.25 19.63
C GLU A 29 -17.43 -26.70 20.09
N THR A 30 -17.40 -27.66 19.17
CA THR A 30 -17.45 -29.09 19.51
C THR A 30 -16.26 -29.49 20.38
N PHE A 31 -15.07 -28.95 20.11
CA PHE A 31 -13.89 -29.21 20.93
C PHE A 31 -13.99 -28.58 22.32
N PHE A 32 -14.53 -27.37 22.43
CA PHE A 32 -14.77 -26.73 23.74
C PHE A 32 -15.80 -27.48 24.60
N GLN A 33 -16.77 -28.15 24.00
CA GLN A 33 -17.69 -29.03 24.72
C GLN A 33 -17.00 -30.29 25.27
N GLN A 34 -15.97 -30.78 24.56
CA GLN A 34 -15.21 -31.96 24.95
C GLN A 34 -14.13 -31.65 26.01
N ASP A 35 -13.54 -30.45 25.96
CA ASP A 35 -12.52 -29.97 26.90
C ASP A 35 -12.92 -28.60 27.50
N PRO A 36 -13.84 -28.58 28.49
CA PRO A 36 -14.31 -27.35 29.11
C PRO A 36 -13.22 -26.60 29.87
N ALA A 37 -12.20 -27.31 30.38
CA ALA A 37 -11.05 -26.68 31.04
C ALA A 37 -10.23 -25.84 30.06
N PHE A 38 -10.05 -26.32 28.82
CA PHE A 38 -9.42 -25.54 27.77
C PHE A 38 -10.27 -24.33 27.34
N ALA A 39 -11.60 -24.49 27.27
CA ALA A 39 -12.51 -23.38 26.95
C ALA A 39 -12.43 -22.25 28.00
N GLU A 40 -12.32 -22.58 29.28
CA GLU A 40 -12.11 -21.59 30.35
C GLU A 40 -10.75 -20.90 30.23
N LEU A 41 -9.68 -21.63 29.92
CA LEU A 41 -8.35 -21.04 29.68
C LEU A 41 -8.35 -20.05 28.53
N VAL A 42 -9.06 -20.34 27.44
CA VAL A 42 -9.19 -19.43 26.29
C VAL A 42 -10.00 -18.18 26.67
N ARG A 43 -11.08 -18.32 27.45
CA ARG A 43 -11.88 -17.18 27.93
C ARG A 43 -11.17 -16.32 28.98
N ALA A 44 -10.27 -16.93 29.75
CA ALA A 44 -9.49 -16.25 30.79
C ALA A 44 -8.25 -15.53 30.21
N GLN A 45 -7.85 -15.86 28.98
CA GLN A 45 -6.84 -15.06 28.28
C GLN A 45 -7.41 -13.65 28.07
N PRO A 46 -6.62 -12.60 28.35
CA PRO A 46 -7.02 -11.26 27.94
C PRO A 46 -7.35 -11.32 26.45
N PRO A 47 -8.36 -10.56 25.97
CA PRO A 47 -8.64 -10.49 24.56
C PRO A 47 -7.29 -10.22 23.90
N LEU A 48 -6.83 -11.17 23.10
CA LEU A 48 -5.66 -10.93 22.27
C LEU A 48 -5.97 -9.59 21.61
N ASP A 49 -4.99 -8.70 21.59
CA ASP A 49 -5.04 -7.46 20.81
C ASP A 49 -4.96 -7.87 19.32
N ILE A 50 -5.88 -8.77 18.93
CA ILE A 50 -6.30 -9.03 17.57
C ILE A 50 -6.83 -7.66 17.21
N LEU A 51 -6.03 -6.88 16.50
CA LEU A 51 -6.53 -5.70 15.82
C LEU A 51 -7.89 -6.11 15.28
N PRO A 52 -8.98 -5.42 15.65
CA PRO A 52 -10.28 -5.75 15.09
C PRO A 52 -10.05 -5.85 13.59
N PRO A 53 -10.36 -6.99 12.94
CA PRO A 53 -10.28 -7.05 11.50
C PRO A 53 -11.11 -5.86 11.04
N ALA A 54 -10.45 -4.92 10.34
CA ALA A 54 -11.14 -3.75 9.86
C ALA A 54 -12.35 -4.31 9.11
N PRO A 55 -13.60 -4.03 9.54
CA PRO A 55 -14.76 -4.67 8.95
C PRO A 55 -14.71 -4.32 7.48
N SER A 56 -14.31 -5.26 6.64
CA SER A 56 -14.23 -5.06 5.21
C SER A 56 -15.57 -5.52 4.67
N SER A 57 -16.58 -4.65 4.78
CA SER A 57 -17.73 -4.83 3.92
C SER A 57 -17.24 -4.91 2.46
N PRO A 58 -17.90 -5.67 1.57
CA PRO A 58 -17.49 -5.76 0.16
C PRO A 58 -17.36 -4.39 -0.55
N GLY A 59 -18.00 -3.34 0.00
CA GLY A 59 -17.81 -1.95 -0.42
C GLY A 59 -16.51 -1.31 0.09
N GLN A 60 -16.14 -1.54 1.36
CA GLN A 60 -14.93 -0.98 1.99
C GLN A 60 -13.64 -1.56 1.40
N GLU A 61 -13.63 -2.83 0.99
CA GLU A 61 -12.47 -3.41 0.30
C GLU A 61 -12.24 -2.72 -1.05
N LYS A 62 -13.30 -2.56 -1.85
CA LYS A 62 -13.24 -1.86 -3.14
C LYS A 62 -12.81 -0.40 -2.98
N GLU A 63 -13.35 0.30 -1.99
CA GLU A 63 -13.00 1.69 -1.73
C GLU A 63 -11.53 1.83 -1.29
N THR A 64 -11.06 0.93 -0.43
CA THR A 64 -9.65 0.90 0.01
C THR A 64 -8.72 0.62 -1.16
N LEU A 65 -9.04 -0.36 -2.00
CA LEU A 65 -8.29 -0.65 -3.22
C LEU A 65 -8.29 0.53 -4.20
N GLN A 66 -9.42 1.23 -4.37
CA GLN A 66 -9.50 2.42 -5.21
C GLN A 66 -8.65 3.57 -4.65
N ARG A 67 -8.67 3.80 -3.33
CA ARG A 67 -7.81 4.79 -2.68
C ARG A 67 -6.34 4.46 -2.88
N ILE A 68 -5.93 3.20 -2.68
CA ILE A 68 -4.56 2.74 -2.91
C ILE A 68 -4.16 2.96 -4.38
N LYS A 69 -5.01 2.55 -5.33
CA LYS A 69 -4.76 2.75 -6.77
C LYS A 69 -4.62 4.22 -7.13
N ASN A 70 -5.46 5.10 -6.60
CA ASN A 70 -5.38 6.53 -6.86
C ASN A 70 -4.10 7.14 -6.29
N THR A 71 -3.71 6.77 -5.07
CA THR A 71 -2.45 7.24 -4.46
C THR A 71 -1.24 6.77 -5.26
N LEU A 72 -1.22 5.50 -5.69
CA LEU A 72 -0.15 4.97 -6.54
C LEU A 72 -0.10 5.64 -7.92
N ARG A 73 -1.27 5.91 -8.51
CA ARG A 73 -1.37 6.60 -9.81
C ARG A 73 -0.87 8.04 -9.71
N LEU A 74 -1.29 8.79 -8.70
CA LEU A 74 -0.82 10.16 -8.47
C LEU A 74 0.69 10.18 -8.24
N ARG A 75 1.22 9.24 -7.44
CA ARG A 75 2.66 9.09 -7.20
C ARG A 75 3.43 8.82 -8.49
N SER A 76 2.92 7.91 -9.33
CA SER A 76 3.53 7.58 -10.61
C SER A 76 3.51 8.78 -11.58
N ILE A 77 2.41 9.53 -11.62
CA ILE A 77 2.29 10.75 -12.43
C ILE A 77 3.27 11.83 -11.96
N LEU A 78 3.34 12.10 -10.64
CA LEU A 78 4.26 13.09 -10.07
C LEU A 78 5.72 12.72 -10.35
N PHE A 79 6.06 11.44 -10.18
CA PHE A 79 7.40 10.94 -10.47
C PHE A 79 7.74 11.07 -11.96
N GLY A 80 6.83 10.66 -12.86
CA GLY A 80 7.01 10.79 -14.30
C GLY A 80 7.15 12.25 -14.74
N LEU A 81 6.35 13.15 -14.17
CA LEU A 81 6.42 14.59 -14.45
C LEU A 81 7.75 15.19 -13.97
N ALA A 82 8.18 14.84 -12.75
CA ALA A 82 9.46 15.30 -12.22
C ALA A 82 10.63 14.81 -13.08
N LEU A 83 10.60 13.54 -13.49
CA LEU A 83 11.61 12.93 -14.33
C LEU A 83 11.64 13.59 -15.72
N PHE A 84 10.47 13.78 -16.34
CA PHE A 84 10.34 14.49 -17.61
C PHE A 84 10.92 15.91 -17.54
N CYS A 85 10.52 16.70 -16.55
CA CYS A 85 11.01 18.07 -16.38
C CYS A 85 12.52 18.12 -16.09
N THR A 86 13.06 17.12 -15.38
CA THR A 86 14.49 17.04 -15.08
C THR A 86 15.31 16.64 -16.30
N LEU A 87 14.82 15.70 -17.12
CA LEU A 87 15.54 15.23 -18.30
C LEU A 87 15.37 16.11 -19.53
N SER A 88 14.24 16.83 -19.66
CA SER A 88 13.93 17.66 -20.83
C SER A 88 15.04 18.66 -21.20
N PRO A 89 15.69 19.38 -20.27
CA PRO A 89 16.82 20.29 -20.57
C PRO A 89 18.05 19.59 -21.16
N PHE A 90 18.20 18.29 -20.94
CA PHE A 90 19.33 17.49 -21.41
C PHE A 90 19.08 16.84 -22.77
N ILE A 91 17.93 17.08 -23.40
CA ILE A 91 17.66 16.58 -24.75
C ILE A 91 18.53 17.35 -25.74
N PHE A 92 19.25 16.61 -26.59
CA PHE A 92 20.02 17.16 -27.70
C PHE A 92 19.71 16.42 -29.00
N SER A 93 19.80 17.12 -30.14
CA SER A 93 19.68 16.53 -31.48
C SER A 93 20.94 16.74 -32.31
N PHE A 94 21.30 15.74 -33.12
CA PHE A 94 22.42 15.82 -34.07
C PHE A 94 21.89 16.17 -35.46
N GLY A 95 22.48 17.18 -36.09
CA GLY A 95 22.24 17.50 -37.50
C GLY A 95 23.22 16.73 -38.40
N SER A 96 22.80 16.40 -39.62
CA SER A 96 23.54 15.54 -40.55
C SER A 96 24.88 16.08 -41.05
N ASP A 97 25.15 17.39 -40.93
CA ASP A 97 26.34 17.97 -41.58
C ASP A 97 27.41 18.55 -40.66
N GLU A 98 27.12 19.04 -39.44
CA GLU A 98 28.19 19.57 -38.56
C GLU A 98 27.67 19.77 -37.11
N GLY A 99 27.76 18.72 -36.28
CA GLY A 99 27.64 18.82 -34.82
C GLY A 99 26.22 18.85 -34.22
N VAL A 100 26.20 18.98 -32.88
CA VAL A 100 24.97 19.05 -32.06
C VAL A 100 24.19 20.30 -32.45
N LYS A 101 23.06 20.13 -33.14
CA LYS A 101 22.26 21.21 -33.75
C LYS A 101 21.34 21.91 -32.77
N TRP A 102 20.87 21.19 -31.76
CA TRP A 102 19.98 21.74 -30.76
C TRP A 102 20.30 21.17 -29.39
N TRP A 103 20.75 22.03 -28.49
CA TRP A 103 20.90 21.71 -27.07
C TRP A 103 20.09 22.73 -26.28
N MET A 104 19.00 22.29 -25.64
CA MET A 104 18.01 23.19 -25.04
C MET A 104 18.61 24.13 -23.98
N ILE A 105 19.63 23.68 -23.24
CA ILE A 105 20.40 24.50 -22.29
C ILE A 105 21.17 25.64 -22.97
N ARG A 106 21.73 25.40 -24.16
CA ARG A 106 22.55 26.37 -24.88
C ARG A 106 21.71 27.31 -25.74
N ASP A 107 20.74 26.75 -26.46
CA ASP A 107 20.02 27.46 -27.52
C ASP A 107 18.69 28.07 -27.03
N ALA A 108 18.16 27.62 -25.88
CA ALA A 108 16.91 28.13 -25.29
C ALA A 108 16.95 28.16 -23.74
N PRO A 109 17.84 28.96 -23.12
CA PRO A 109 18.04 28.96 -21.67
C PRO A 109 16.79 29.36 -20.87
N GLN A 110 15.89 30.14 -21.46
CA GLN A 110 14.60 30.50 -20.83
C GLN A 110 13.69 29.27 -20.66
N MET A 111 13.65 28.36 -21.64
CA MET A 111 12.88 27.12 -21.53
C MET A 111 13.53 26.14 -20.55
N ALA A 112 14.87 26.05 -20.53
CA ALA A 112 15.57 25.24 -19.54
C ALA A 112 15.24 25.69 -18.10
N LEU A 113 15.13 27.00 -17.86
CA LEU A 113 14.72 27.56 -16.57
C LEU A 113 13.29 27.20 -16.18
N THR A 114 12.32 27.27 -17.11
CA THR A 114 10.93 26.92 -16.80
C THR A 114 10.78 25.42 -16.48
N PHE A 115 11.48 24.56 -17.21
CA PHE A 115 11.53 23.12 -16.91
C PHE A 115 12.25 22.82 -15.58
N GLY A 116 13.33 23.53 -15.27
CA GLY A 116 14.02 23.42 -13.98
C GLY A 116 13.14 23.82 -12.79
N LEU A 117 12.44 24.95 -12.88
CA LEU A 117 11.48 25.38 -11.85
C LEU A 117 10.32 24.38 -11.71
N GLY A 118 9.80 23.87 -12.84
CA GLY A 118 8.78 22.82 -12.84
C GLY A 118 9.25 21.52 -12.19
N ALA A 119 10.51 21.13 -12.39
CA ALA A 119 11.11 19.96 -11.75
C ALA A 119 11.20 20.14 -10.23
N VAL A 120 11.67 21.30 -9.76
CA VAL A 120 11.75 21.61 -8.31
C VAL A 120 10.36 21.57 -7.68
N PHE A 121 9.36 22.14 -8.34
CA PHE A 121 7.97 22.10 -7.87
C PHE A 121 7.42 20.66 -7.81
N ALA A 122 7.63 19.87 -8.86
CA ALA A 122 7.18 18.48 -8.93
C ALA A 122 7.84 17.59 -7.87
N TRP A 123 9.14 17.75 -7.64
CA TRP A 123 9.86 17.08 -6.55
C TRP A 123 9.39 17.52 -5.17
N GLY A 124 9.12 18.82 -4.98
CA GLY A 124 8.54 19.36 -3.75
C GLY A 124 7.15 18.77 -3.46
N ALA A 125 6.27 18.72 -4.47
CA ALA A 125 4.96 18.10 -4.35
C ALA A 125 5.05 16.59 -4.05
N TYR A 126 5.95 15.86 -4.73
CA TYR A 126 6.22 14.46 -4.46
C TYR A 126 6.68 14.23 -3.01
N ALA A 127 7.63 15.02 -2.53
CA ALA A 127 8.12 14.93 -1.15
C ALA A 127 7.04 15.30 -0.12
N TRP A 128 6.17 16.26 -0.44
CA TRP A 128 5.08 16.66 0.45
C TRP A 128 4.01 15.56 0.58
N THR A 129 3.61 14.93 -0.53
CA THR A 129 2.67 13.78 -0.49
C THR A 129 3.20 12.63 0.39
N PHE A 130 4.52 12.49 0.52
CA PHE A 130 5.16 11.51 1.40
C PHE A 130 5.12 11.88 2.89
N ARG A 131 5.13 13.17 3.22
CA ARG A 131 5.08 13.63 4.62
C ARG A 131 3.68 13.46 5.20
N THR A 132 2.65 13.81 4.43
CA THR A 132 1.25 13.79 4.87
C THR A 132 0.68 12.37 5.07
N LEU A 133 1.33 11.33 4.51
CA LEU A 133 0.92 9.93 4.68
C LEU A 133 1.63 9.22 5.84
N ARG A 134 2.58 9.88 6.51
CA ARG A 134 3.36 9.32 7.61
C ARG A 134 2.85 9.79 8.99
N GLU A 135 2.00 10.81 9.01
CA GLU A 135 1.22 11.25 10.17
C GLU A 135 -0.18 10.65 10.11
#